data_AF-A0A5M8FLM2-F1
#
_entry.id   AF-A0A5M8FLM2-F1
#
_cell.length_a   1.000
_cell.length_b   1.000
_cell.length_c   1.000
_cell.angle_alpha   90.00
_cell.angle_beta   90.00
_cell.angle_gamma   90.00
#
_symmetry.space_group_name_H-M   'P 1'
#
loop_
_entity.id
_entity.type
_entity.pdbx_description
1 polymer ?
#
loop_
_entity_poly.entity_id
_entity_poly.type
_entity_poly.pdbx_seq_one_letter_code
_entity_poly.pdbx_strand_id
1 'polypeptide(L)' 'MPSQEQIEMSRYQRELEHDVQHLVKKYCRIMSWDIPELDEKEASRLILDALQTAVNDTVKAHTPT' A
#
# COMPACT_ATOMS: atom_id res chain seq x y z
N MET A 1 -24.39 -18.05 5.26
CA MET A 1 -23.02 -18.58 5.37
C MET A 1 -22.22 -18.01 4.21
N PRO A 2 -21.08 -17.34 4.44
CA PRO A 2 -20.23 -16.89 3.34
C PRO A 2 -19.72 -18.09 2.53
N SER A 3 -19.51 -17.91 1.23
CA SER A 3 -18.90 -18.95 0.39
C SER A 3 -17.42 -19.14 0.77
N GLN A 4 -16.84 -20.29 0.43
CA GLN A 4 -15.41 -20.55 0.64
C GLN A 4 -14.53 -19.49 -0.04
N GLU A 5 -14.94 -19.03 -1.23
CA GLU A 5 -14.27 -17.94 -1.96
C GLU A 5 -14.31 -16.61 -1.17
N GLN A 6 -15.43 -16.27 -0.54
CA GLN A 6 -15.56 -15.05 0.26
C GLN A 6 -14.67 -15.09 1.51
N ILE A 7 -14.50 -16.27 2.12
CA ILE A 7 -13.62 -16.48 3.28
C ILE A 7 -12.16 -16.28 2.86
N GLU A 8 -11.72 -16.90 1.76
CA GLU A 8 -10.35 -16.74 1.24
C GLU A 8 -10.08 -15.30 0.79
N MET A 9 -11.05 -14.64 0.15
CA MET A 9 -10.92 -13.21 -0.21
C MET A 9 -10.77 -12.31 1.01
N SER A 10 -11.52 -12.56 2.08
CA SER A 10 -11.39 -11.80 3.34
C SER A 10 -10.04 -12.04 4.01
N ARG A 11 -9.44 -13.22 3.83
CA ARG A 11 -8.08 -13.51 4.29
C ARG A 11 -7.05 -12.75 3.45
N TYR A 12 -7.12 -12.83 2.12
CA TYR A 12 -6.20 -12.12 1.24
C TYR A 12 -6.30 -10.61 1.39
N GLN A 13 -7.49 -10.07 1.67
CA GLN A 13 -7.63 -8.64 1.99
C GLN A 13 -6.79 -8.24 3.21
N ARG A 14 -6.82 -9.03 4.29
CA ARG A 14 -5.99 -8.77 5.48
C ARG A 14 -4.50 -8.92 5.21
N GLU A 15 -4.11 -9.90 4.41
CA GLU A 15 -2.71 -10.08 3.99
C GLU A 15 -2.25 -8.87 3.14
N LEU A 16 -3.08 -8.40 2.21
CA LEU A 16 -2.81 -7.18 1.42
C LEU A 16 -2.69 -5.94 2.29
N GLU A 17 -3.57 -5.75 3.28
CA GLU A 17 -3.49 -4.62 4.22
C GLU A 17 -2.17 -4.66 5.01
N HIS A 18 -1.74 -5.83 5.46
CA HIS A 18 -0.46 -6.00 6.15
C HIS A 18 0.73 -5.66 5.25
N ASP A 19 0.69 -6.11 3.99
CA ASP A 19 1.76 -5.84 3.02
C ASP A 19 1.86 -4.35 2.69
N VAL A 20 0.72 -3.67 2.50
CA VAL A 20 0.67 -2.22 2.30
C VAL A 20 1.26 -1.49 3.52
N GLN A 21 0.91 -1.89 4.74
CA GLN A 21 1.49 -1.29 5.95
C GLN A 21 3.02 -1.50 6.02
N HIS A 22 3.50 -2.67 5.61
CA HIS A 22 4.93 -2.95 5.57
C HIS A 22 5.66 -2.08 4.53
N LEU A 23 5.06 -1.90 3.35
CA LEU A 23 5.58 -1.00 2.31
C LEU A 23 5.66 0.45 2.80
N VAL A 24 4.60 0.95 3.43
CA VAL A 24 4.58 2.31 4.00
C VAL A 24 5.72 2.50 4.98
N LYS A 25 5.84 1.60 5.98
CA LYS A 25 6.92 1.66 6.98
C LYS A 25 8.31 1.61 6.36
N LYS A 26 8.52 0.74 5.36
CA LYS A 26 9.80 0.61 4.65
C LYS A 26 10.21 1.94 4.01
N TYR A 27 9.32 2.56 3.24
CA TYR A 27 9.67 3.77 2.52
C TYR A 27 9.71 5.01 3.44
N CYS A 28 8.88 5.09 4.49
CA CYS A 28 9.03 6.14 5.50
C CYS A 28 10.42 6.11 6.13
N ARG A 29 10.93 4.91 6.49
CA ARG A 29 12.27 4.76 7.05
C ARG A 29 13.38 5.21 6.10
N ILE A 30 13.25 4.90 4.80
CA ILE A 30 14.20 5.35 3.77
C ILE A 30 14.14 6.88 3.68
N MET A 31 12.94 7.45 3.62
CA MET A 31 12.74 8.89 3.52
C MET A 31 13.28 9.66 4.72
N SER A 32 13.16 9.11 5.93
CA SER A 32 13.78 9.68 7.14
C SER A 32 15.30 9.61 7.13
N TRP A 33 15.91 8.68 6.39
CA TRP A 33 17.38 8.68 6.18
C TRP A 33 17.80 9.77 5.21
N ASP A 34 17.00 10.01 4.17
CA ASP A 34 17.33 10.98 3.12
C ASP A 34 16.93 12.42 3.48
N ILE A 35 15.89 12.60 4.32
CA ILE A 35 15.29 13.89 4.69
C ILE A 35 15.03 13.93 6.21
N PRO A 36 16.00 14.41 7.01
CA PRO A 36 15.88 14.47 8.47
C PRO A 36 14.76 15.38 9.00
N GLU A 37 14.40 16.43 8.24
CA GLU A 37 13.37 17.42 8.63
C GLU A 37 11.94 16.95 8.33
N LEU A 38 11.78 15.85 7.58
CA LEU A 38 10.47 15.34 7.23
C LEU A 38 9.88 14.55 8.38
N ASP A 39 8.74 15.00 8.89
CA ASP A 39 8.05 14.26 9.95
C ASP A 39 7.45 12.95 9.42
N GLU A 40 7.34 11.96 10.31
CA GLU A 40 6.90 10.61 9.98
C GLU A 40 5.47 10.56 9.40
N LYS A 41 4.62 11.51 9.77
CA LYS A 41 3.23 11.57 9.33
C LYS A 41 3.16 12.04 7.88
N GLU A 42 3.93 13.07 7.54
CA GLU A 42 4.03 13.57 6.17
C GLU A 42 4.72 12.56 5.26
N ALA A 43 5.78 11.89 5.73
CA ALA A 43 6.39 10.78 5.00
C ALA A 43 5.36 9.68 4.71
N SER A 44 4.58 9.27 5.71
CA SER A 44 3.53 8.25 5.55
C SER A 44 2.48 8.67 4.53
N ARG A 45 2.07 9.94 4.55
CA ARG A 45 1.11 10.50 3.59
C ARG A 45 1.65 10.43 2.16
N LEU A 46 2.89 10.89 1.94
CA LEU A 46 3.53 10.88 0.63
C LEU A 46 3.68 9.46 0.07
N ILE A 47 4.06 8.50 0.91
CA ILE A 47 4.19 7.10 0.49
C ILE A 47 2.83 6.48 0.16
N LEU A 48 1.78 6.78 0.93
CA LEU A 48 0.43 6.30 0.63
C LEU A 48 -0.11 6.86 -0.70
N ASP A 49 0.11 8.15 -0.99
CA ASP A 49 -0.27 8.76 -2.26
C ASP A 49 0.46 8.12 -3.44
N ALA A 50 1.77 7.84 -3.28
CA ALA A 50 2.58 7.15 -4.27
C ALA A 50 2.11 5.70 -4.49
N LEU A 51 1.77 4.97 -3.42
CA LEU A 51 1.24 3.60 -3.51
C LEU A 51 -0.11 3.57 -4.22
N GLN A 52 -1.01 4.52 -3.93
CA GLN A 52 -2.30 4.62 -4.61
C GLN A 52 -2.12 4.86 -6.11
N THR A 53 -1.19 5.73 -6.48
CA THR A 53 -0.84 5.98 -7.89
C THR A 53 -0.32 4.71 -8.57
N ALA A 54 0.60 3.99 -7.94
CA ALA A 54 1.16 2.74 -8.47
C ALA A 54 0.10 1.64 -8.67
N VAL A 55 -0.83 1.52 -7.73
CA VAL A 55 -1.98 0.59 -7.85
C VAL A 55 -2.86 0.99 -9.02
N ASN A 56 -3.24 2.27 -9.14
CA ASN A 56 -4.07 2.75 -10.24
C ASN A 56 -3.44 2.50 -11.61
N ASP A 57 -2.13 2.71 -11.74
CA ASP A 57 -1.42 2.46 -12.99
C ASP A 57 -1.30 0.95 -13.30
N THR A 58 -1.14 0.13 -12.27
CA THR A 58 -1.18 -1.34 -12.41
C THR A 58 -2.56 -1.81 -12.89
N VAL A 59 -3.65 -1.25 -12.35
CA VAL A 59 -5.02 -1.55 -12.78
C VAL A 59 -5.21 -1.20 -14.26
N LYS A 60 -4.81 0.01 -14.68
CA LYS A 60 -4.87 0.42 -16.09
C LYS A 60 -4.12 -0.54 -17.01
N ALA A 61 -2.95 -1.03 -16.58
CA ALA A 61 -2.14 -1.96 -17.36
C ALA A 61 -2.78 -3.36 -17.51
N HIS A 62 -3.51 -3.83 -16.49
CA HIS A 62 -4.15 -5.16 -16.50
C HIS A 62 -5.60 -5.15 -16.99
N THR A 63 -6.21 -3.97 -17.12
CA THR A 63 -7.52 -3.77 -17.73
C THR A 63 -7.44 -2.74 -18.86
N PRO A 64 -6.77 -3.09 -19.99
CA PRO A 64 -6.77 -2.22 -21.15
C PRO A 64 -8.20 -2.05 -21.66
N THR A 65 -8.62 -0.79 -21.79
CA THR A 65 -9.94 -0.39 -22.28
C THR A 65 -10.08 -0.69 -23.77
#